data_AF-A0A3S3R3D8-F1
#
_entry.id   AF-A0A3S3R3D8-F1
#
_cell.length_a   1.000
_cell.length_b   1.000
_cell.length_c   1.000
_cell.angle_alpha   90.00
_cell.angle_beta   90.00
_cell.angle_gamma   90.00
#
_symmetry.space_group_name_H-M   'P 1'
#
loop_
_entity.id
_entity.type
_entity.pdbx_description
1 polymer ?
#
loop_
_entity_poly.entity_id
_entity_poly.type
_entity_poly.pdbx_seq_one_letter_code
_entity_poly.pdbx_strand_id
1 'polypeptide(L)'
;MKRKYIGLAMGLAAGLALAATSGFAQDAKKPELLSFKPSNLQWEKTKADFTAPSISTCAGCHPKQYEEWQGSMHAMAFQDPVYLGELNLAIKAVGKEISKQCEGCHTPAAFVKGETAELDFKNLSPLAKAGVSCDVCHSIKKFTHWETPSHEPENGSYVLSPGRENADGSVTLTKYGPFPNYEAAAVVFMNVLNLPSI
;
A
#
# COMPACT_ATOMS: atom_id res chain seq x y z
N MET A 1 50.14 18.79 50.24
CA MET A 1 49.59 17.79 49.29
C MET A 1 48.39 18.38 48.57
N LYS A 2 48.49 18.77 47.29
CA LYS A 2 47.33 19.13 46.46
C LYS A 2 47.54 18.54 45.07
N ARG A 3 46.74 17.52 44.73
CA ARG A 3 46.75 16.78 43.47
C ARG A 3 46.22 17.65 42.33
N LYS A 4 46.95 17.68 41.21
CA LYS A 4 46.47 18.16 39.91
C LYS A 4 45.50 17.13 39.33
N TYR A 5 44.28 17.53 38.97
CA TYR A 5 43.38 16.74 38.15
C TYR A 5 43.36 17.36 36.75
N ILE A 6 44.06 16.71 35.82
CA ILE A 6 43.84 16.84 34.38
C ILE A 6 42.78 15.78 34.06
N GLY A 7 41.60 16.19 33.61
CA GLY A 7 40.47 15.31 33.35
C GLY A 7 39.74 15.71 32.08
N LEU A 8 40.18 15.11 30.97
CA LEU A 8 39.39 14.60 29.85
C LEU A 8 38.09 15.34 29.50
N ALA A 9 38.16 16.29 28.57
CA ALA A 9 36.99 16.81 27.85
C ALA A 9 37.15 16.51 26.36
N MET A 10 36.82 15.30 25.92
CA MET A 10 36.67 14.93 24.51
C MET A 10 35.97 13.58 24.44
N GLY A 11 34.74 13.53 23.93
CA GLY A 11 34.10 12.23 23.69
C GLY A 11 32.58 12.18 23.50
N LEU A 12 31.90 13.24 23.05
CA LEU A 12 30.44 13.19 22.87
C LEU A 12 29.91 13.67 21.51
N ALA A 13 30.77 13.90 20.52
CA ALA A 13 30.34 14.31 19.18
C ALA A 13 30.29 13.17 18.13
N ALA A 14 30.97 12.04 18.37
CA ALA A 14 31.10 10.98 17.37
C ALA A 14 29.98 9.92 17.37
N GLY A 15 29.14 9.89 18.42
CA GLY A 15 28.11 8.85 18.60
C GLY A 15 26.87 9.03 17.73
N LEU A 16 26.44 10.28 17.46
CA LEU A 16 25.20 10.53 16.70
C LEU A 16 25.34 10.25 15.20
N ALA A 17 26.54 10.37 14.62
CA ALA A 17 26.74 10.16 13.18
C ALA A 17 26.73 8.67 12.79
N LEU A 18 27.03 7.75 13.71
CA LEU A 18 27.12 6.31 13.41
C LEU A 18 25.76 5.59 13.40
N ALA A 19 24.75 6.10 14.11
CA ALA A 19 23.44 5.46 14.17
C ALA A 19 22.59 5.75 12.91
N ALA A 20 22.76 6.92 12.28
CA ALA A 20 22.07 7.23 11.05
C ALA A 20 22.60 6.38 9.87
N THR A 21 23.89 6.06 9.85
CA THR A 21 24.50 5.31 8.74
C THR A 21 24.18 3.81 8.77
N SER A 22 23.88 3.23 9.94
CA SER A 22 23.54 1.80 10.04
C SER A 22 22.13 1.49 9.54
N GLY A 23 21.13 2.35 9.80
CA GLY A 23 19.75 2.15 9.33
C GLY A 23 19.65 2.16 7.80
N PHE A 24 20.23 3.18 7.16
CA PHE A 24 20.27 3.27 5.69
C PHE A 24 21.13 2.17 5.02
N ALA A 25 22.15 1.66 5.71
CA ALA A 25 23.00 0.59 5.17
C ALA A 25 22.35 -0.81 5.28
N GLN A 26 21.45 -1.04 6.24
CA GLN A 26 20.67 -2.29 6.31
C GLN A 26 19.57 -2.33 5.24
N ASP A 27 18.96 -1.18 4.92
CA ASP A 27 18.01 -1.00 3.82
C ASP A 27 18.56 -1.42 2.45
N ALA A 28 19.82 -1.08 2.19
CA ALA A 28 20.48 -1.43 0.93
C ALA A 28 20.58 -2.95 0.68
N LYS A 29 20.31 -3.79 1.70
CA LYS A 29 20.35 -5.26 1.59
C LYS A 29 18.99 -5.89 1.26
N LYS A 30 17.89 -5.13 1.26
CA LYS A 30 16.53 -5.60 0.90
C LYS A 30 15.88 -4.62 -0.08
N PRO A 31 16.30 -4.60 -1.36
CA PRO A 31 15.86 -3.62 -2.35
C PRO A 31 14.35 -3.60 -2.55
N GLU A 32 13.66 -4.73 -2.32
CA GLU A 32 12.21 -4.82 -2.36
C GLU A 32 11.53 -3.86 -1.38
N LEU A 33 12.08 -3.65 -0.18
CA LEU A 33 11.53 -2.74 0.83
C LEU A 33 11.59 -1.27 0.38
N LEU A 34 12.37 -0.97 -0.67
CA LEU A 34 12.61 0.39 -1.16
C LEU A 34 11.91 0.66 -2.50
N SER A 35 11.12 -0.29 -3.01
CA SER A 35 10.57 -0.26 -4.38
C SER A 35 9.70 0.97 -4.68
N PHE A 36 9.05 1.54 -3.67
CA PHE A 36 8.09 2.64 -3.82
C PHE A 36 8.40 3.86 -2.95
N LYS A 37 9.68 4.09 -2.62
CA LYS A 37 10.10 5.23 -1.78
C LYS A 37 9.54 6.56 -2.29
N PRO A 38 9.20 7.49 -1.38
CA PRO A 38 9.34 7.41 0.07
C PRO A 38 8.31 6.51 0.78
N SER A 39 7.24 6.07 0.10
CA SER A 39 6.37 5.04 0.66
C SER A 39 7.14 3.72 0.79
N ASN A 40 6.98 3.04 1.92
CA ASN A 40 7.53 1.70 2.16
C ASN A 40 6.60 0.60 1.63
N LEU A 41 5.64 0.98 0.77
CA LEU A 41 4.74 0.07 0.08
C LEU A 41 5.55 -0.93 -0.75
N GLN A 42 5.05 -2.15 -0.78
CA GLN A 42 5.59 -3.23 -1.58
C GLN A 42 4.48 -3.88 -2.39
N TRP A 43 4.87 -4.43 -3.54
CA TRP A 43 3.96 -5.16 -4.40
C TRP A 43 4.61 -6.46 -4.88
N GLU A 44 3.98 -7.58 -4.55
CA GLU A 44 4.30 -8.88 -5.13
C GLU A 44 3.71 -8.94 -6.53
N LYS A 45 4.47 -8.43 -7.50
CA LYS A 45 4.06 -8.36 -8.89
C LYS A 45 4.00 -9.76 -9.50
N THR A 46 2.79 -10.22 -9.80
CA THR A 46 2.51 -11.44 -10.55
C THR A 46 1.68 -11.12 -11.81
N LYS A 47 1.21 -12.13 -12.52
CA LYS A 47 0.19 -11.94 -13.58
C LYS A 47 -1.21 -11.60 -13.02
N ALA A 48 -1.44 -11.76 -11.72
CA ALA A 48 -2.66 -11.30 -11.06
C ALA A 48 -2.67 -9.78 -10.96
N ASP A 49 -3.81 -9.17 -11.27
CA ASP A 49 -3.97 -7.73 -11.32
C ASP A 49 -5.00 -7.24 -10.31
N PHE A 50 -4.95 -5.94 -10.03
CA PHE A 50 -5.97 -5.27 -9.22
C PHE A 50 -7.23 -5.03 -10.02
N THR A 51 -8.36 -5.03 -9.33
CA THR A 51 -9.70 -4.94 -9.88
C THR A 51 -10.45 -3.81 -9.18
N ALA A 52 -10.96 -2.86 -9.97
CA ALA A 52 -11.83 -1.82 -9.45
C ALA A 52 -13.17 -2.43 -8.98
N PRO A 53 -13.75 -1.92 -7.88
CA PRO A 53 -14.97 -2.49 -7.32
C PRO A 53 -16.19 -2.06 -8.15
N SER A 54 -16.94 -3.04 -8.65
CA SER A 54 -18.11 -2.90 -9.51
C SER A 54 -19.10 -4.05 -9.26
N ILE A 55 -20.26 -4.03 -9.94
CA ILE A 55 -21.24 -5.13 -9.90
C ILE A 55 -20.66 -6.45 -10.41
N SER A 56 -19.77 -6.42 -11.40
CA SER A 56 -19.13 -7.62 -11.94
C SER A 56 -17.99 -8.16 -11.07
N THR A 57 -17.67 -7.48 -9.96
CA THR A 57 -16.53 -7.82 -9.10
C THR A 57 -16.99 -7.94 -7.65
N CYS A 58 -16.80 -6.92 -6.82
CA CYS A 58 -17.10 -6.96 -5.39
C CYS A 58 -18.59 -6.78 -5.10
N ALA A 59 -19.25 -5.84 -5.77
CA ALA A 59 -20.60 -5.39 -5.41
C ALA A 59 -21.70 -6.40 -5.75
N GLY A 60 -21.46 -7.32 -6.70
CA GLY A 60 -22.42 -8.36 -7.07
C GLY A 60 -22.69 -9.34 -5.93
N CYS A 61 -21.65 -9.74 -5.18
CA CYS A 61 -21.77 -10.64 -4.04
C CYS A 61 -21.81 -9.91 -2.69
N HIS A 62 -21.20 -8.72 -2.59
CA HIS A 62 -21.08 -7.93 -1.36
C HIS A 62 -21.70 -6.54 -1.50
N PRO A 63 -23.01 -6.43 -1.85
CA PRO A 63 -23.64 -5.14 -2.15
C PRO A 63 -23.66 -4.21 -0.93
N LYS A 64 -23.92 -4.76 0.26
CA LYS A 64 -23.94 -3.97 1.51
C LYS A 64 -22.57 -3.38 1.83
N GLN A 65 -21.51 -4.19 1.79
CA GLN A 65 -20.15 -3.70 2.07
C GLN A 65 -19.69 -2.70 1.01
N TYR A 66 -20.11 -2.90 -0.23
CA TYR A 66 -19.82 -1.96 -1.31
C TYR A 66 -20.47 -0.59 -1.08
N GLU A 67 -21.74 -0.56 -0.67
CA GLU A 67 -22.45 0.68 -0.31
C GLU A 67 -21.79 1.40 0.88
N GLU A 68 -21.44 0.65 1.93
CA GLU A 68 -20.72 1.20 3.09
C GLU A 68 -19.35 1.78 2.70
N TRP A 69 -18.61 1.07 1.83
CA TRP A 69 -17.33 1.56 1.31
C TRP A 69 -17.50 2.83 0.48
N GLN A 70 -18.49 2.90 -0.41
CA GLN A 70 -18.75 4.08 -1.25
C GLN A 70 -18.99 5.35 -0.42
N GLY A 71 -19.63 5.24 0.74
CA GLY A 71 -19.87 6.36 1.65
C GLY A 71 -18.67 6.73 2.56
N SER A 72 -17.54 6.03 2.44
CA SER A 72 -16.40 6.18 3.35
C SER A 72 -15.29 7.09 2.80
N MET A 73 -14.43 7.56 3.71
CA MET A 73 -13.22 8.30 3.32
C MET A 73 -12.22 7.43 2.54
N HIS A 74 -12.28 6.09 2.67
CA HIS A 74 -11.43 5.18 1.91
C HIS A 74 -11.76 5.23 0.41
N ALA A 75 -13.05 5.27 0.04
CA ALA A 75 -13.47 5.40 -1.36
C ALA A 75 -13.12 6.79 -1.94
N MET A 76 -13.10 7.83 -1.10
CA MET A 76 -12.75 9.20 -1.51
C MET A 76 -11.26 9.52 -1.38
N ALA A 77 -10.42 8.61 -0.91
CA ALA A 77 -9.08 8.91 -0.43
C ALA A 77 -8.22 9.68 -1.45
N PHE A 78 -8.33 9.39 -2.74
CA PHE A 78 -7.55 10.07 -3.78
C PHE A 78 -8.21 11.29 -4.41
N GLN A 79 -9.49 11.54 -4.11
CA GLN A 79 -10.31 12.57 -4.76
C GLN A 79 -10.83 13.63 -3.79
N ASP A 80 -10.63 13.43 -2.48
CA ASP A 80 -11.01 14.39 -1.45
C ASP A 80 -10.32 15.76 -1.69
N PRO A 81 -11.07 16.87 -1.80
CA PRO A 81 -10.52 18.21 -1.96
C PRO A 81 -9.49 18.60 -0.89
N VAL A 82 -9.62 18.11 0.34
CA VAL A 82 -8.65 18.38 1.41
C VAL A 82 -7.34 17.68 1.10
N TYR A 83 -7.38 16.40 0.75
CA TYR A 83 -6.21 15.64 0.28
C TYR A 83 -5.54 16.33 -0.91
N LEU A 84 -6.31 16.74 -1.92
CA LEU A 84 -5.77 17.41 -3.11
C LEU A 84 -5.11 18.75 -2.75
N GLY A 85 -5.66 19.48 -1.78
CA GLY A 85 -5.06 20.70 -1.25
C GLY A 85 -3.69 20.45 -0.63
N GLU A 86 -3.61 19.48 0.29
CA GLU A 86 -2.36 19.11 0.97
C GLU A 86 -1.30 18.54 0.02
N LEU A 87 -1.71 17.68 -0.91
CA LEU A 87 -0.82 17.15 -1.95
C LEU A 87 -0.21 18.29 -2.77
N ASN A 88 -1.03 19.27 -3.16
CA ASN A 88 -0.54 20.43 -3.92
C ASN A 88 0.44 21.29 -3.10
N LEU A 89 0.20 21.48 -1.80
CA LEU A 89 1.12 22.19 -0.93
C LEU A 89 2.46 21.45 -0.80
N ALA A 90 2.43 20.14 -0.58
CA ALA A 90 3.62 19.30 -0.49
C ALA A 90 4.42 19.34 -1.79
N ILE A 91 3.77 19.18 -2.95
CA ILE A 91 4.43 19.24 -4.26
C ILE A 91 5.07 20.61 -4.49
N LYS A 92 4.41 21.71 -4.12
CA LYS A 92 4.99 23.07 -4.21
C LYS A 92 6.21 23.25 -3.31
N ALA A 93 6.20 22.62 -2.13
CA ALA A 93 7.26 22.78 -1.14
C ALA A 93 8.52 21.97 -1.49
N VAL A 94 8.38 20.73 -1.96
CA VAL A 94 9.51 19.79 -2.09
C VAL A 94 9.57 19.05 -3.44
N GLY A 95 8.67 19.36 -4.38
CA GLY A 95 8.62 18.77 -5.71
C GLY A 95 7.71 17.53 -5.82
N LYS A 96 7.48 17.07 -7.05
CA LYS A 96 6.49 16.03 -7.39
C LYS A 96 6.78 14.67 -6.73
N GLU A 97 8.04 14.33 -6.49
CA GLU A 97 8.43 13.03 -5.93
C GLU A 97 7.81 12.72 -4.55
N ILE A 98 7.40 13.76 -3.79
CA ILE A 98 6.70 13.56 -2.52
C ILE A 98 5.33 12.89 -2.68
N SER A 99 4.69 13.02 -3.85
CA SER A 99 3.37 12.43 -4.13
C SER A 99 3.34 10.93 -3.88
N LYS A 100 4.44 10.23 -4.17
CA LYS A 100 4.62 8.80 -3.94
C LYS A 100 4.41 8.39 -2.48
N GLN A 101 4.71 9.26 -1.51
CA GLN A 101 4.39 9.04 -0.10
C GLN A 101 2.87 8.95 0.11
N CYS A 102 2.15 9.87 -0.52
CA CYS A 102 0.72 10.06 -0.38
C CYS A 102 -0.05 8.95 -1.12
N GLU A 103 0.37 8.66 -2.36
CA GLU A 103 -0.26 7.68 -3.25
C GLU A 103 -0.18 6.25 -2.70
N GLY A 104 0.90 5.94 -1.97
CA GLY A 104 1.07 4.66 -1.27
C GLY A 104 0.04 4.38 -0.17
N CYS A 105 -0.76 5.37 0.23
CA CYS A 105 -1.89 5.18 1.13
C CYS A 105 -3.22 5.58 0.49
N HIS A 106 -3.25 6.60 -0.36
CA HIS A 106 -4.49 7.17 -0.88
C HIS A 106 -5.00 6.50 -2.16
N THR A 107 -4.15 5.81 -2.92
CA THR A 107 -4.54 5.06 -4.13
C THR A 107 -3.56 3.92 -4.46
N PRO A 108 -3.22 3.07 -3.46
CA PRO A 108 -2.02 2.24 -3.53
C PRO A 108 -2.02 1.23 -4.69
N ALA A 109 -3.18 0.70 -5.07
CA ALA A 109 -3.29 -0.19 -6.22
C ALA A 109 -2.94 0.53 -7.54
N ALA A 110 -3.49 1.72 -7.78
CA ALA A 110 -3.19 2.50 -8.98
C ALA A 110 -1.74 3.02 -8.98
N PHE A 111 -1.22 3.34 -7.80
CA PHE A 111 0.15 3.78 -7.60
C PHE A 111 1.16 2.70 -8.00
N VAL A 112 1.04 1.48 -7.47
CA VAL A 112 1.98 0.39 -7.82
C VAL A 112 1.87 -0.03 -9.29
N LYS A 113 0.72 0.25 -9.90
CA LYS A 113 0.46 0.08 -11.34
C LYS A 113 1.03 1.20 -12.21
N GLY A 114 1.49 2.30 -11.61
CA GLY A 114 2.01 3.47 -12.31
C GLY A 114 0.94 4.34 -12.98
N GLU A 115 -0.34 4.12 -12.68
CA GLU A 115 -1.46 4.85 -13.28
C GLU A 115 -1.55 6.30 -12.81
N THR A 116 -0.83 6.65 -11.74
CA THR A 116 -0.86 7.97 -11.11
C THR A 116 0.40 8.79 -11.37
N ALA A 117 1.33 8.28 -12.19
CA ALA A 117 2.61 8.94 -12.49
C ALA A 117 2.47 10.39 -12.95
N GLU A 118 1.41 10.74 -13.68
CA GLU A 118 1.15 12.10 -14.16
C GLU A 118 0.33 12.98 -13.20
N LEU A 119 -0.32 12.40 -12.18
CA LEU A 119 -1.26 13.08 -11.29
C LEU A 119 -2.37 13.85 -12.04
N ASP A 120 -2.87 13.28 -13.14
CA ASP A 120 -3.99 13.85 -13.90
C ASP A 120 -5.33 13.50 -13.23
N PHE A 121 -5.71 14.31 -12.24
CA PHE A 121 -6.97 14.16 -11.50
C PHE A 121 -8.23 14.35 -12.37
N LYS A 122 -8.12 14.82 -13.61
CA LYS A 122 -9.26 14.93 -14.54
C LYS A 122 -9.52 13.61 -15.25
N ASN A 123 -8.49 12.79 -15.46
CA ASN A 123 -8.54 11.56 -16.26
C ASN A 123 -8.12 10.33 -15.46
N LEU A 124 -8.59 10.22 -14.21
CA LEU A 124 -8.32 9.06 -13.37
C LEU A 124 -8.99 7.79 -13.90
N SER A 125 -8.24 6.69 -13.89
CA SER A 125 -8.77 5.34 -14.14
C SER A 125 -9.81 4.96 -13.08
N PRO A 126 -10.68 3.97 -13.34
CA PRO A 126 -11.58 3.43 -12.32
C PRO A 126 -10.85 2.93 -11.07
N LEU A 127 -9.64 2.36 -11.22
CA LEU A 127 -8.83 1.88 -10.11
C LEU A 127 -8.30 3.05 -9.27
N ALA A 128 -7.79 4.10 -9.92
CA ALA A 128 -7.28 5.28 -9.23
C ALA A 128 -8.39 6.03 -8.48
N LYS A 129 -9.59 6.14 -9.08
CA LYS A 129 -10.78 6.73 -8.46
C LYS A 129 -11.25 5.98 -7.22
N ALA A 130 -11.02 4.67 -7.17
CA ALA A 130 -11.46 3.82 -6.06
C ALA A 130 -10.60 4.00 -4.78
N GLY A 131 -9.52 4.79 -4.81
CA GLY A 131 -8.71 5.10 -3.63
C GLY A 131 -8.28 3.84 -2.87
N VAL A 132 -8.63 3.76 -1.58
CA VAL A 132 -8.48 2.55 -0.77
C VAL A 132 -9.68 1.64 -1.03
N SER A 133 -9.59 0.84 -2.09
CA SER A 133 -10.67 -0.04 -2.55
C SER A 133 -10.75 -1.36 -1.77
N CYS A 134 -11.81 -2.13 -1.99
CA CYS A 134 -11.93 -3.51 -1.49
C CYS A 134 -10.67 -4.33 -1.83
N ASP A 135 -10.18 -4.17 -3.05
CA ASP A 135 -9.05 -4.94 -3.54
C ASP A 135 -7.72 -4.51 -2.90
N VAL A 136 -7.58 -3.25 -2.51
CA VAL A 136 -6.44 -2.79 -1.70
C VAL A 136 -6.42 -3.52 -0.36
N CYS A 137 -7.50 -3.40 0.43
CA CYS A 137 -7.55 -3.99 1.77
C CYS A 137 -7.40 -5.51 1.72
N HIS A 138 -8.07 -6.16 0.77
CA HIS A 138 -8.03 -7.62 0.61
C HIS A 138 -6.80 -8.12 -0.14
N SER A 139 -5.89 -7.25 -0.58
CA SER A 139 -4.60 -7.67 -1.16
C SER A 139 -3.43 -7.50 -0.18
N ILE A 140 -3.66 -7.01 1.04
CA ILE A 140 -2.59 -6.90 2.04
C ILE A 140 -2.21 -8.30 2.52
N LYS A 141 -1.05 -8.79 2.08
CA LYS A 141 -0.52 -10.12 2.41
C LYS A 141 0.23 -10.14 3.73
N LYS A 142 1.02 -9.10 3.99
CA LYS A 142 1.78 -8.93 5.24
C LYS A 142 2.12 -7.47 5.50
N PHE A 143 2.46 -7.17 6.74
CA PHE A 143 3.06 -5.90 7.14
C PHE A 143 4.57 -6.05 7.27
N THR A 144 5.30 -4.97 6.96
CA THR A 144 6.77 -4.94 6.92
C THR A 144 7.35 -3.87 7.83
N HIS A 145 6.56 -3.27 8.73
CA HIS A 145 7.03 -2.20 9.62
C HIS A 145 8.23 -2.61 10.48
N TRP A 146 8.30 -3.86 10.97
CA TRP A 146 9.48 -4.35 11.69
C TRP A 146 10.70 -4.63 10.80
N GLU A 147 10.54 -4.55 9.48
CA GLU A 147 11.63 -4.73 8.52
C GLU A 147 12.19 -3.39 8.02
N THR A 148 11.51 -2.26 8.27
CA THR A 148 11.97 -0.91 7.88
C THR A 148 12.93 -0.32 8.93
N PRO A 149 13.83 0.63 8.60
CA PRO A 149 14.78 1.20 9.56
C PRO A 149 14.15 1.95 10.72
N SER A 150 12.97 2.54 10.47
CA SER A 150 12.20 3.21 11.51
C SER A 150 11.59 2.22 12.49
N HIS A 151 11.41 0.95 12.11
CA HIS A 151 10.56 0.00 12.82
C HIS A 151 9.11 0.48 13.04
N GLU A 152 8.69 1.52 12.31
CA GLU A 152 7.39 2.17 12.46
C GLU A 152 6.46 1.84 11.29
N PRO A 153 5.14 1.73 11.53
CA PRO A 153 4.14 1.52 10.48
C PRO A 153 3.92 2.74 9.57
N GLU A 154 4.52 3.88 9.90
CA GLU A 154 4.10 5.23 9.49
C GLU A 154 4.15 5.56 7.98
N ASN A 155 4.68 4.70 7.10
CA ASN A 155 4.86 5.01 5.67
C ASN A 155 4.29 3.96 4.70
N GLY A 156 3.21 3.27 5.07
CA GLY A 156 2.60 2.27 4.19
C GLY A 156 3.42 0.97 4.09
N SER A 157 4.07 0.57 5.19
CA SER A 157 4.91 -0.62 5.31
C SER A 157 4.07 -1.92 5.25
N TYR A 158 3.52 -2.23 4.07
CA TYR A 158 2.76 -3.43 3.78
C TYR A 158 3.02 -3.95 2.36
N VAL A 159 2.75 -5.24 2.15
CA VAL A 159 2.90 -5.91 0.84
C VAL A 159 1.52 -6.16 0.25
N LEU A 160 1.28 -5.62 -0.93
CA LEU A 160 0.12 -5.97 -1.75
C LEU A 160 0.41 -7.21 -2.61
N SER A 161 -0.55 -8.12 -2.67
CA SER A 161 -0.55 -9.32 -3.52
C SER A 161 -2.00 -9.61 -3.94
N PRO A 162 -2.45 -9.14 -5.11
CA PRO A 162 -3.83 -9.37 -5.57
C PRO A 162 -4.10 -10.82 -5.98
N GLY A 163 -3.04 -11.63 -6.12
CA GLY A 163 -3.12 -13.03 -6.49
C GLY A 163 -1.77 -13.62 -6.82
N ARG A 164 -1.81 -14.90 -7.22
CA ARG A 164 -0.64 -15.70 -7.58
C ARG A 164 -0.77 -16.29 -8.98
N GLU A 165 0.37 -16.57 -9.57
CA GLU A 165 0.48 -17.44 -10.76
C GLU A 165 0.63 -18.90 -10.31
N ASN A 166 -0.16 -19.79 -10.89
CA ASN A 166 -0.10 -21.22 -10.67
C ASN A 166 0.98 -21.87 -11.56
N ALA A 167 1.37 -23.10 -11.24
CA ALA A 167 2.41 -23.82 -11.99
C ALA A 167 2.04 -24.07 -13.47
N ASP A 168 0.76 -24.10 -13.81
CA ASP A 168 0.24 -24.24 -15.17
C ASP A 168 0.13 -22.91 -15.94
N GLY A 169 0.57 -21.80 -15.33
CA GLY A 169 0.49 -20.45 -15.89
C GLY A 169 -0.87 -19.78 -15.74
N SER A 170 -1.85 -20.44 -15.13
CA SER A 170 -3.13 -19.81 -14.78
C SER A 170 -2.98 -18.84 -13.61
N VAL A 171 -3.91 -17.90 -13.49
CA VAL A 171 -3.90 -16.87 -12.44
C VAL A 171 -5.02 -17.14 -11.45
N THR A 172 -4.68 -17.11 -10.16
CA THR A 172 -5.68 -17.15 -9.07
C THR A 172 -5.62 -15.85 -8.30
N LEU A 173 -6.74 -15.11 -8.28
CA LEU A 173 -6.89 -13.96 -7.40
C LEU A 173 -6.98 -14.43 -5.96
N THR A 174 -6.26 -13.75 -5.07
CA THR A 174 -6.27 -14.03 -3.63
C THR A 174 -6.86 -12.83 -2.92
N LYS A 175 -7.73 -13.09 -1.95
CA LYS A 175 -8.28 -12.06 -1.06
C LYS A 175 -8.01 -12.47 0.39
N TYR A 176 -7.18 -11.70 1.07
CA TYR A 176 -6.84 -11.89 2.47
C TYR A 176 -7.94 -11.29 3.35
N GLY A 177 -8.30 -11.99 4.42
CA GLY A 177 -9.30 -11.53 5.37
C GLY A 177 -8.99 -12.05 6.77
N PRO A 178 -9.81 -11.68 7.77
CA PRO A 178 -9.63 -12.14 9.15
C PRO A 178 -9.96 -13.64 9.32
N PHE A 179 -10.52 -14.28 8.30
CA PHE A 179 -10.88 -15.69 8.31
C PHE A 179 -9.94 -16.48 7.39
N PRO A 180 -9.65 -17.77 7.71
CA PRO A 180 -8.94 -18.66 6.81
C PRO A 180 -9.64 -18.73 5.44
N ASN A 181 -8.85 -18.86 4.38
CA ASN A 181 -9.37 -19.09 3.04
C ASN A 181 -10.26 -20.34 3.06
N TYR A 182 -11.54 -20.18 2.78
CA TYR A 182 -12.46 -21.30 2.59
C TYR A 182 -12.39 -21.71 1.11
N GLU A 183 -12.26 -23.01 0.83
CA GLU A 183 -12.26 -23.54 -0.55
C GLU A 183 -13.64 -23.48 -1.24
N ALA A 184 -14.45 -22.45 -0.98
CA ALA A 184 -15.77 -22.31 -1.59
C ALA A 184 -16.11 -20.88 -2.01
N ALA A 185 -15.20 -20.13 -2.64
CA ALA A 185 -15.57 -18.86 -3.30
C ALA A 185 -14.81 -18.52 -4.58
N ALA A 186 -14.38 -19.53 -5.33
CA ALA A 186 -13.97 -19.35 -6.72
C ALA A 186 -14.93 -19.99 -7.74
N VAL A 187 -16.01 -20.67 -7.29
CA VAL A 187 -16.84 -21.52 -8.19
C VAL A 187 -18.34 -21.17 -8.19
N VAL A 188 -18.80 -20.19 -7.40
CA VAL A 188 -20.27 -19.98 -7.28
C VAL A 188 -20.89 -19.28 -8.50
N PHE A 189 -20.12 -18.68 -9.42
CA PHE A 189 -20.73 -17.99 -10.58
C PHE A 189 -21.11 -18.87 -11.77
N MET A 190 -20.74 -20.16 -11.81
CA MET A 190 -21.23 -21.03 -12.89
C MET A 190 -22.57 -21.73 -12.57
N ASN A 191 -23.04 -21.69 -11.31
CA ASN A 191 -24.23 -22.45 -10.89
C ASN A 191 -25.41 -21.61 -10.37
N VAL A 192 -25.32 -20.27 -10.32
CA VAL A 192 -26.45 -19.42 -9.89
C VAL A 192 -27.45 -19.13 -11.03
N LEU A 193 -27.12 -19.46 -12.28
CA LEU A 193 -28.03 -19.34 -13.42
C LEU A 193 -28.92 -20.58 -13.66
N ASN A 194 -28.87 -21.59 -12.79
CA ASN A 194 -29.59 -22.87 -13.00
C ASN A 194 -30.34 -23.40 -11.76
N LEU A 195 -30.90 -22.50 -10.94
CA LEU A 195 -31.93 -22.91 -9.98
C LEU A 195 -33.31 -22.56 -10.52
N PRO A 196 -34.23 -23.54 -10.66
CA PRO A 196 -35.58 -23.27 -11.11
C PRO A 196 -36.30 -22.44 -10.05
N SER A 197 -37.08 -21.48 -10.53
CA SER A 197 -38.02 -20.68 -9.75
C SER A 197 -38.86 -21.54 -8.81
N ILE A 198 -38.81 -21.20 -7.52
CA ILE A 198 -39.82 -21.53 -6.51
C ILE A 198 -40.42 -20.21 -6.03
#